data_AF-A0A936TIX1-F1
#
_entry.id   AF-A0A936TIX1-F1
#
_cell.length_a   1.000
_cell.length_b   1.000
_cell.length_c   1.000
_cell.angle_alpha   90.00
_cell.angle_beta   90.00
_cell.angle_gamma   90.00
#
_symmetry.space_group_name_H-M   'P 1'
#
loop_
_entity.id
_entity.type
_entity.pdbx_description
1 polymer ?
#
loop_
_entity_poly.entity_id
_entity_poly.type
_entity_poly.pdbx_seq_one_letter_code
_entity_poly.pdbx_strand_id
1 'polypeptide(L)'
;MNQRLDTAARTRVEKFANLSAGELTRRIEELDREWDIERVLELNASVLAFSGLCLSITRNRKWLLLPGLVLPFLFQHAVQGWCPPLPLLRRLVVRSRKEIDREKYAVKAIRGDFSKYEV
;
A
#
# COMPACT_ATOMS: atom_id res chain seq x y z
N MET A 1 29.69 7.67 -0.14
CA MET A 1 28.24 7.54 -0.40
C MET A 1 27.85 6.12 -0.85
N ASN A 2 28.64 5.43 -1.68
CA ASN A 2 28.33 4.08 -2.17
C ASN A 2 28.37 2.95 -1.12
N GLN A 3 29.20 3.04 -0.08
CA GLN A 3 29.41 1.91 0.85
C GLN A 3 28.20 1.58 1.76
N ARG A 4 27.31 2.54 2.04
CA ARG A 4 26.13 2.30 2.90
C ARG A 4 25.01 1.55 2.16
N LEU A 5 24.96 1.66 0.82
CA LEU A 5 24.02 0.89 0.00
C LEU A 5 24.42 -0.58 -0.05
N ASP A 6 25.72 -0.87 -0.08
CA ASP A 6 26.26 -2.23 -0.13
C ASP A 6 26.01 -3.02 1.16
N THR A 7 26.17 -2.42 2.34
CA THR A 7 26.01 -3.15 3.60
C THR A 7 24.56 -3.59 3.83
N ALA A 8 23.60 -2.69 3.58
CA ALA A 8 22.18 -2.99 3.74
C ALA A 8 21.64 -3.92 2.63
N ALA A 9 22.27 -3.93 1.46
CA ALA A 9 22.00 -4.92 0.42
C ALA A 9 22.50 -6.31 0.86
N ARG A 10 23.73 -6.43 1.35
CA ARG A 10 24.32 -7.70 1.80
C ARG A 10 23.54 -8.36 2.94
N THR A 11 23.18 -7.63 4.00
CA THR A 11 22.43 -8.21 5.14
C THR A 11 21.03 -8.71 4.75
N ARG A 12 20.38 -8.08 3.75
CA ARG A 12 19.10 -8.56 3.22
C ARG A 12 19.27 -9.74 2.28
N VAL A 13 20.30 -9.73 1.44
CA VAL A 13 20.65 -10.87 0.59
C VAL A 13 20.93 -12.09 1.46
N GLU A 14 21.71 -11.99 2.54
CA GLU A 14 21.97 -13.13 3.44
C GLU A 14 20.69 -13.73 4.06
N LYS A 15 19.71 -12.89 4.41
CA LYS A 15 18.44 -13.34 5.02
C LYS A 15 17.53 -14.08 4.03
N PHE A 16 17.62 -13.77 2.74
CA PHE A 16 16.79 -14.37 1.68
C PHE A 16 17.55 -15.35 0.77
N ALA A 17 18.89 -15.34 0.77
CA ALA A 17 19.73 -16.19 -0.07
C ALA A 17 19.71 -17.66 0.37
N ASN A 18 19.43 -17.93 1.64
CA ASN A 18 19.28 -19.29 2.17
C ASN A 18 17.85 -19.83 2.06
N LEU A 19 16.89 -19.04 1.55
CA LEU A 19 15.51 -19.49 1.38
C LEU A 19 15.36 -20.21 0.03
N SER A 20 14.57 -21.27 0.04
CA SER A 20 14.18 -21.97 -1.18
C SER A 20 13.32 -21.09 -2.08
N ALA A 21 13.31 -21.38 -3.40
CA ALA A 21 12.44 -20.69 -4.35
C ALA A 21 10.95 -20.74 -3.97
N GLY A 22 10.51 -21.80 -3.27
CA GLY A 22 9.16 -21.92 -2.73
C GLY A 22 8.85 -20.93 -1.61
N GLU A 23 9.79 -20.74 -0.67
CA GLU A 23 9.66 -19.76 0.42
C GLU A 23 9.68 -18.32 -0.10
N LEU A 24 10.52 -18.02 -1.10
CA LEU A 24 10.53 -16.72 -1.78
C LEU A 24 9.21 -16.45 -2.50
N THR A 25 8.64 -17.47 -3.15
CA THR A 25 7.33 -17.36 -3.81
C THR A 25 6.21 -17.09 -2.82
N ARG A 26 6.17 -17.84 -1.71
CA ARG A 26 5.21 -17.61 -0.63
C ARG A 26 5.32 -16.19 -0.07
N ARG A 27 6.54 -15.67 0.12
CA ARG A 27 6.73 -14.29 0.60
C ARG A 27 6.21 -13.26 -0.39
N ILE A 28 6.41 -13.46 -1.69
CA ILE A 28 5.86 -12.59 -2.73
C ILE A 28 4.33 -12.60 -2.68
N GLU A 29 3.71 -13.77 -2.50
CA GLU A 29 2.25 -13.88 -2.35
C GLU A 29 1.72 -13.20 -1.08
N GLU A 30 2.44 -13.29 0.04
CA GLU A 30 2.11 -12.57 1.26
C GLU A 30 2.14 -11.04 1.03
N LEU A 31 3.20 -10.54 0.37
CA LEU A 31 3.33 -9.13 0.02
C LEU A 31 2.24 -8.67 -0.95
N ASP A 32 1.77 -9.55 -1.84
CA ASP A 32 0.65 -9.24 -2.75
C ASP A 32 -0.71 -9.18 -2.07
N ARG A 33 -0.87 -9.87 -0.93
CA ARG A 33 -2.08 -9.81 -0.09
C ARG A 33 -2.02 -8.71 0.96
N GLU A 34 -0.85 -8.11 1.19
CA GLU A 34 -0.67 -7.04 2.16
C GLU A 34 -1.44 -5.79 1.72
N TRP A 35 -2.26 -5.26 2.63
CA TRP A 35 -3.03 -4.05 2.37
C TRP A 35 -2.14 -2.82 2.54
N ASP A 36 -2.05 -2.02 1.50
CA ASP A 36 -1.40 -0.72 1.58
C ASP A 36 -2.34 0.37 2.13
N ILE A 37 -1.74 1.45 2.65
CA ILE A 37 -2.46 2.58 3.23
C ILE A 37 -3.48 3.18 2.25
N GLU A 38 -3.15 3.26 0.95
CA GLU A 38 -4.02 3.90 -0.05
C GLU A 38 -5.31 3.09 -0.21
N ARG A 39 -5.20 1.76 -0.33
CA ARG A 39 -6.36 0.85 -0.37
C ARG A 39 -7.23 0.93 0.87
N VAL A 40 -6.63 1.03 2.06
CA VAL A 40 -7.40 1.17 3.31
C VAL A 40 -8.13 2.51 3.36
N LEU A 41 -7.49 3.60 2.92
CA LEU A 41 -8.09 4.93 2.87
C LEU A 41 -9.27 4.97 1.89
N GLU A 42 -9.07 4.48 0.67
CA GLU A 42 -10.09 4.45 -0.38
C GLU A 42 -11.29 3.59 0.02
N LEU A 43 -11.06 2.42 0.61
CA LEU A 43 -12.13 1.54 1.08
C LEU A 43 -12.97 2.23 2.16
N ASN A 44 -12.32 2.79 3.19
CA ASN A 44 -13.03 3.45 4.28
C ASN A 44 -13.83 4.66 3.78
N ALA A 45 -13.24 5.47 2.92
CA ALA A 45 -13.93 6.60 2.34
C ALA A 45 -15.11 6.17 1.45
N SER A 46 -14.95 5.10 0.66
CA SER A 46 -16.03 4.52 -0.15
C SER A 46 -17.17 3.97 0.72
N VAL A 47 -16.85 3.27 1.81
CA VAL A 47 -17.83 2.75 2.77
C VAL A 47 -18.60 3.90 3.43
N LEU A 48 -17.91 4.97 3.86
CA LEU A 48 -18.55 6.14 4.45
C LEU A 48 -19.45 6.87 3.45
N ALA A 49 -18.96 7.09 2.22
CA ALA A 49 -19.76 7.74 1.18
C ALA A 49 -20.99 6.89 0.80
N PHE A 50 -20.81 5.59 0.60
CA PHE A 50 -21.87 4.66 0.23
C PHE A 50 -22.92 4.51 1.33
N SER A 51 -22.49 4.35 2.59
CA SER A 51 -23.42 4.29 3.73
C SER A 51 -24.20 5.58 3.90
N GLY A 52 -23.56 6.75 3.75
CA GLY A 52 -24.24 8.04 3.78
C GLY A 52 -25.25 8.19 2.64
N LEU A 53 -24.94 7.69 1.44
CA LEU A 53 -25.88 7.65 0.32
C LEU A 53 -27.09 6.75 0.63
N CYS A 54 -26.86 5.51 1.08
CA CYS A 54 -27.93 4.59 1.47
C CYS A 54 -28.83 5.18 2.58
N LEU A 55 -28.24 5.80 3.60
CA LEU A 55 -28.97 6.45 4.68
C LEU A 55 -29.73 7.70 4.21
N SER A 56 -29.25 8.37 3.17
CA SER A 56 -29.96 9.52 2.59
C SER A 56 -31.26 9.12 1.90
N ILE A 57 -31.25 7.96 1.23
CA ILE A 57 -32.39 7.39 0.53
C ILE A 57 -33.38 6.80 1.54
N THR A 58 -32.88 6.07 2.55
CA THR A 58 -33.73 5.30 3.47
C THR A 58 -34.24 6.10 4.68
N ARG A 59 -33.49 7.11 5.15
CA ARG A 59 -33.81 7.80 6.41
C ARG A 59 -34.04 9.29 6.26
N ASN A 60 -33.08 10.06 5.74
CA ASN A 60 -33.22 11.50 5.56
C ASN A 60 -32.14 12.09 4.63
N ARG A 61 -32.50 13.02 3.74
CA ARG A 61 -31.57 13.77 2.89
C ARG A 61 -30.39 14.43 3.63
N LYS A 62 -30.51 14.73 4.93
CA LYS A 62 -29.39 15.23 5.76
C LYS A 62 -28.16 14.30 5.74
N TRP A 63 -28.33 13.01 5.50
CA TRP A 63 -27.22 12.06 5.37
C TRP A 63 -26.35 12.28 4.13
N LEU A 64 -26.80 13.06 3.14
CA LEU A 64 -25.96 13.50 2.01
C LEU A 64 -24.77 14.37 2.43
N LEU A 65 -24.79 14.94 3.65
CA LEU A 65 -23.64 15.66 4.19
C LEU A 65 -22.40 14.76 4.30
N LEU A 66 -22.57 13.45 4.56
CA LEU A 66 -21.46 12.52 4.70
C LEU A 66 -20.72 12.28 3.37
N PRO A 67 -21.36 11.79 2.28
CA PRO A 67 -20.70 11.71 0.98
C PRO A 67 -20.31 13.09 0.44
N GLY A 68 -21.08 14.14 0.76
CA GLY A 68 -20.77 15.52 0.40
C GLY A 68 -19.50 16.07 1.02
N LEU A 69 -19.02 15.50 2.13
CA LEU A 69 -17.72 15.85 2.73
C LEU A 69 -16.61 14.90 2.28
N VAL A 70 -16.89 13.59 2.27
CA VAL A 70 -15.88 12.55 2.01
C VAL A 70 -15.42 12.53 0.56
N LEU A 71 -16.33 12.71 -0.41
CA LEU A 71 -15.98 12.66 -1.83
C LEU A 71 -15.14 13.85 -2.30
N PRO A 72 -15.45 15.12 -1.94
CA PRO A 72 -14.57 16.23 -2.29
C PRO A 72 -13.20 16.13 -1.63
N PHE A 73 -13.12 15.58 -0.42
CA PHE A 73 -11.85 15.33 0.24
C PHE A 73 -10.99 14.31 -0.51
N LEU A 74 -11.58 13.18 -0.95
CA LEU A 74 -10.90 12.21 -1.81
C LEU A 74 -10.48 12.82 -3.14
N PHE A 75 -11.33 13.63 -3.75
CA PHE A 75 -11.03 14.31 -5.00
C PHE A 75 -9.85 15.28 -4.84
N GLN A 76 -9.86 16.11 -3.79
CA GLN A 76 -8.75 16.99 -3.46
C GLN A 76 -7.46 16.18 -3.23
N HIS A 77 -7.54 15.06 -2.51
CA HIS A 77 -6.41 14.18 -2.25
C HIS A 77 -5.80 13.63 -3.54
N ALA A 78 -6.63 13.11 -4.45
CA ALA A 78 -6.19 12.56 -5.73
C ALA A 78 -5.55 13.62 -6.64
N VAL A 79 -6.10 14.84 -6.65
CA VAL A 79 -5.61 15.94 -7.51
C VAL A 79 -4.36 16.61 -6.95
N GLN A 80 -4.31 16.89 -5.64
CA GLN A 80 -3.22 17.65 -5.04
C GLN A 80 -2.08 16.76 -4.53
N GLY A 81 -2.30 15.44 -4.43
CA GLY A 81 -1.36 14.51 -3.81
C GLY A 81 -1.11 14.78 -2.32
N TRP A 82 -1.82 15.75 -1.73
CA TRP A 82 -1.70 16.10 -0.33
C TRP A 82 -2.62 15.20 0.49
N CYS A 83 -2.07 14.61 1.55
CA CYS A 83 -2.79 13.64 2.36
C CYS A 83 -2.78 14.12 3.83
N PRO A 84 -3.73 14.98 4.22
CA PRO A 84 -3.91 15.38 5.62
C PRO A 84 -4.12 14.21 6.62
N PRO A 85 -4.69 13.03 6.24
CA PRO A 85 -4.84 11.91 7.16
C PRO A 85 -3.64 10.95 7.17
N LEU A 86 -2.67 11.08 6.24
CA LEU A 86 -1.46 10.24 6.23
C LEU A 86 -0.66 10.27 7.54
N PRO A 87 -0.46 11.41 8.23
CA PRO A 87 0.23 11.43 9.52
C PRO A 87 -0.49 10.63 10.61
N LEU A 88 -1.83 10.59 10.56
CA LEU A 88 -2.66 9.82 11.50
C LEU A 88 -2.65 8.32 11.15
N LEU A 89 -2.76 7.98 9.87
CA LEU A 89 -2.71 6.60 9.39
C LEU A 89 -1.29 5.99 9.49
N ARG A 90 -0.22 6.79 9.36
CA ARG A 90 1.16 6.35 9.65
C ARG A 90 1.34 5.87 11.09
N ARG A 91 0.54 6.39 12.04
CA ARG A 91 0.56 5.91 13.43
C ARG A 91 -0.12 4.55 13.60
N LEU A 92 -0.88 4.09 12.60
CA LEU A 92 -1.53 2.78 12.59
C LEU A 92 -0.65 1.67 11.97
N VAL A 93 0.64 1.93 11.71
CA VAL A 93 1.65 0.91 11.34
C VAL A 93 1.29 0.14 10.05
N VAL A 94 0.55 0.74 9.12
CA VAL A 94 0.30 0.15 7.80
C VAL A 94 1.39 0.60 6.84
N ARG A 95 1.93 -0.32 6.02
CA ARG A 95 2.99 0.00 5.05
C ARG A 95 2.42 0.69 3.81
N SER A 96 3.20 1.56 3.19
CA SER A 96 2.86 2.15 1.90
C SER A 96 3.05 1.15 0.77
N ARG A 97 2.32 1.33 -0.34
CA ARG A 97 2.46 0.49 -1.54
C ARG A 97 3.89 0.46 -2.05
N LYS A 98 4.57 1.62 -2.05
CA LYS A 98 5.98 1.76 -2.43
C LYS A 98 6.92 0.91 -1.57
N GLU A 99 6.66 0.80 -0.26
CA GLU A 99 7.48 -0.01 0.64
C GLU A 99 7.26 -1.51 0.44
N ILE A 100 6.01 -1.93 0.18
CA ILE A 100 5.66 -3.32 -0.13
C ILE A 100 6.28 -3.72 -1.47
N ASP A 101 6.10 -2.89 -2.51
CA ASP A 101 6.64 -3.16 -3.84
C ASP A 101 8.17 -3.20 -3.81
N ARG A 102 8.83 -2.29 -3.08
CA ARG A 102 10.29 -2.32 -2.95
C ARG A 102 10.81 -3.63 -2.34
N GLU A 103 10.13 -4.17 -1.33
CA GLU A 103 10.47 -5.49 -0.77
C GLU A 103 10.18 -6.60 -1.78
N LYS A 104 9.01 -6.57 -2.43
CA LYS A 104 8.63 -7.56 -3.45
C LYS A 104 9.65 -7.63 -4.59
N TYR A 105 10.09 -6.48 -5.10
CA TYR A 105 11.10 -6.42 -6.16
C TYR A 105 12.46 -6.94 -5.68
N ALA A 106 12.85 -6.66 -4.44
CA ALA A 106 14.08 -7.23 -3.87
C ALA A 106 14.00 -8.76 -3.75
N VAL A 107 12.87 -9.31 -3.29
CA VAL A 107 12.67 -10.76 -3.20
C VAL A 107 12.65 -11.42 -4.58
N LYS A 108 12.00 -10.79 -5.57
CA LYS A 108 12.01 -11.24 -6.97
C LYS A 108 13.42 -11.25 -7.58
N ALA A 109 14.23 -10.24 -7.28
CA ALA A 109 15.62 -10.21 -7.72
C ALA A 109 16.45 -11.36 -7.15
N ILE A 110 16.27 -11.68 -5.87
CA ILE A 110 16.97 -12.80 -5.22
C ILE A 110 16.47 -14.16 -5.75
N ARG A 111 15.18 -14.29 -6.06
CA ARG A 111 14.63 -15.50 -6.72
C ARG A 111 15.17 -15.72 -8.13
N GLY A 112 15.76 -14.69 -8.74
CA GLY A 112 16.29 -14.75 -10.10
C GLY A 112 15.27 -14.38 -11.19
N ASP A 113 14.18 -13.68 -10.84
CA ASP A 113 13.16 -13.29 -11.84
C ASP A 113 13.70 -12.34 -12.92
N PHE A 114 14.81 -11.63 -12.64
CA PHE A 114 15.38 -10.62 -13.53
C PHE A 114 16.64 -11.08 -14.27
N SER A 115 17.17 -12.28 -14.00
CA SER A 115 18.38 -12.80 -14.67
C SER A 115 18.20 -13.06 -16.18
N LYS A 116 16.95 -13.10 -16.66
CA LYS A 116 16.62 -13.21 -18.10
C LYS A 116 16.67 -11.88 -18.87
N TYR A 117 16.96 -10.75 -18.20
CA TYR A 117 16.96 -9.41 -18.80
C TYR A 117 18.34 -8.72 -18.81
N GLU A 118 19.41 -9.41 -18.38
CA GLU A 118 20.77 -8.95 -18.62
C GLU A 118 21.16 -9.27 -20.07
N VAL A 119 21.31 -8.22 -20.89
CA VAL A 119 21.82 -8.26 -22.27
C VAL A 119 23.34 -8.19 -22.25
#